data_AF-A0A0G1WTH5-F1
#
_entry.id   AF-A0A0G1WTH5-F1
#
_cell.length_a   1.000
_cell.length_b   1.000
_cell.length_c   1.000
_cell.angle_alpha   90.00
_cell.angle_beta   90.00
_cell.angle_gamma   90.00
#
_symmetry.space_group_name_H-M   'P 1'
#
loop_
_entity.id
_entity.type
_entity.pdbx_description
1 polymer ?
#
loop_
_entity_poly.entity_id
_entity_poly.type
_entity_poly.pdbx_seq_one_letter_code
_entity_poly.pdbx_strand_id
1 'polypeptide(L)'
;MARVTNEGPPLDMTMIHHSLSGDTTPVNGGVIIFRTGGECFTIYTMDKLYREIGERMKSIRSALKMTQAQVAEAAEIETSFYGHIERGANIPSLKTFVAIAAALKANPADLFPTRISKTDRLSETAIESILSDLSPSKKRLIVGIVKDIASGYNC
;
A
#
# COMPACT_ATOMS: atom_id res chain seq x y z
N MET A 1 -29.81 30.37 -4.65
CA MET A 1 -28.39 30.21 -4.25
C MET A 1 -28.28 28.88 -3.50
N ALA A 2 -28.05 27.78 -4.22
CA ALA A 2 -28.02 26.43 -3.64
C ALA A 2 -26.59 26.09 -3.19
N ARG A 3 -26.43 25.72 -1.92
CA ARG A 3 -25.18 25.16 -1.39
C ARG A 3 -25.06 23.71 -1.84
N VAL A 4 -23.98 23.37 -2.53
CA VAL A 4 -23.59 21.99 -2.80
C VAL A 4 -22.99 21.43 -1.51
N THR A 5 -23.73 20.58 -0.79
CA THR A 5 -23.20 19.77 0.30
C THR A 5 -22.58 18.53 -0.32
N ASN A 6 -21.26 18.39 -0.21
CA ASN A 6 -20.49 17.29 -0.78
C ASN A 6 -20.44 16.09 0.19
N GLU A 7 -21.61 15.66 0.66
CA GLU A 7 -21.77 14.51 1.57
C GLU A 7 -22.58 13.44 0.84
N GLY A 8 -21.93 12.76 -0.12
CA GLY A 8 -22.41 11.46 -0.56
C GLY A 8 -22.22 10.46 0.59
N PRO A 9 -23.14 9.51 0.79
CA PRO A 9 -22.98 8.52 1.86
C PRO A 9 -21.64 7.77 1.67
N PRO A 10 -20.93 7.44 2.76
CA PRO A 10 -19.75 6.59 2.67
C PRO A 10 -20.13 5.32 1.92
N LEU A 11 -19.28 4.90 0.97
CA LEU A 11 -19.50 3.68 0.19
C LEU A 11 -19.68 2.52 1.18
N ASP A 12 -20.91 2.04 1.32
CA ASP A 12 -21.24 0.90 2.16
C ASP A 12 -20.64 -0.37 1.55
N MET A 13 -19.47 -0.76 2.07
CA MET A 13 -18.68 -1.87 1.58
C MET A 13 -19.23 -3.24 2.04
N THR A 14 -20.31 -3.28 2.85
CA THR A 14 -20.94 -4.55 3.24
C THR A 14 -21.62 -5.28 2.07
N MET A 15 -21.79 -4.61 0.92
CA MET A 15 -22.41 -5.18 -0.29
C MET A 15 -21.48 -6.06 -1.15
N ILE A 16 -20.22 -6.31 -0.77
CA ILE A 16 -19.32 -7.25 -1.49
C ILE A 16 -19.55 -8.71 -1.04
N HIS A 17 -20.39 -8.96 -0.03
CA HIS A 17 -20.62 -10.32 0.47
C HIS A 17 -21.57 -11.19 -0.36
N HIS A 18 -22.25 -10.69 -1.39
CA HIS A 18 -23.33 -11.44 -2.05
C HIS A 18 -22.97 -12.18 -3.36
N SER A 19 -21.71 -12.27 -3.81
CA SER A 19 -21.45 -12.95 -5.11
C SER A 19 -20.12 -13.70 -5.28
N LEU A 20 -19.42 -14.08 -4.21
CA LEU A 20 -18.23 -14.92 -4.34
C LEU A 20 -18.35 -16.15 -3.43
N SER A 21 -18.65 -17.30 -4.03
CA SER A 21 -18.72 -18.62 -3.39
C SER A 21 -17.32 -19.18 -3.12
N GLY A 22 -16.52 -18.48 -2.32
CA GLY A 22 -15.18 -18.90 -1.90
C GLY A 22 -15.05 -18.82 -0.38
N ASP A 23 -14.33 -19.77 0.21
CA ASP A 23 -14.09 -19.88 1.64
C ASP A 23 -13.27 -18.67 2.13
N THR A 24 -13.93 -17.72 2.79
CA THR A 24 -13.28 -16.52 3.35
C THR A 24 -12.96 -16.79 4.80
N THR A 25 -11.67 -16.85 5.14
CA THR A 25 -11.24 -16.88 6.54
C THR A 25 -10.82 -15.47 6.96
N PRO A 26 -11.53 -14.86 7.93
CA PRO A 26 -11.05 -13.65 8.56
C PRO A 26 -9.76 -13.99 9.31
N VAL A 27 -8.63 -13.36 8.97
CA VAL A 27 -7.44 -13.41 9.82
C VAL A 27 -7.38 -12.16 10.68
N ASN A 28 -6.85 -12.31 11.90
CA ASN A 28 -6.65 -11.19 12.83
C ASN A 28 -5.96 -10.02 12.12
N GLY A 29 -6.61 -8.86 12.12
CA GLY A 29 -6.05 -7.62 11.58
C GLY A 29 -6.58 -7.14 10.24
N GLY A 30 -7.79 -7.52 9.80
CA GLY A 30 -8.45 -6.90 8.65
C GLY A 30 -7.85 -7.33 7.30
N VAL A 31 -7.50 -8.60 7.19
CA VAL A 31 -7.05 -9.20 5.93
C VAL A 31 -8.01 -10.33 5.58
N ILE A 32 -8.53 -10.30 4.36
CA ILE A 32 -9.33 -11.40 3.82
C ILE A 32 -8.45 -12.16 2.85
N ILE A 33 -8.24 -13.45 3.14
CA ILE A 33 -7.50 -14.35 2.25
C ILE A 33 -8.51 -15.04 1.33
N PHE A 34 -8.37 -14.83 0.03
CA PHE A 34 -9.10 -15.58 -0.99
C PHE A 34 -8.18 -16.64 -1.57
N ARG A 35 -8.70 -17.87 -1.69
CA ARG A 35 -8.06 -18.95 -2.43
C ARG A 35 -8.88 -19.26 -3.68
N THR A 36 -8.29 -19.04 -4.85
CA THR A 36 -8.85 -19.49 -6.14
C THR A 36 -7.72 -20.14 -6.93
N GLY A 37 -7.94 -21.34 -7.49
CA GLY A 37 -6.97 -21.99 -8.38
C GLY A 37 -5.56 -22.24 -7.82
N GLY A 38 -5.37 -22.29 -6.49
CA GLY A 38 -4.05 -22.42 -5.86
C GLY A 38 -3.33 -21.09 -5.54
N GLU A 39 -3.88 -19.96 -5.99
CA GLU A 39 -3.35 -18.64 -5.69
C GLU A 39 -4.01 -18.05 -4.44
N CYS A 40 -3.19 -17.44 -3.59
CA CYS A 40 -3.60 -16.81 -2.34
C CYS A 40 -3.60 -15.29 -2.52
N PHE A 41 -4.77 -14.70 -2.64
CA PHE A 41 -4.93 -13.25 -2.75
C PHE A 41 -5.20 -12.65 -1.38
N THR A 42 -4.38 -11.67 -1.00
CA THR A 42 -4.53 -10.90 0.24
C THR A 42 -5.32 -9.64 -0.07
N ILE A 43 -6.59 -9.58 0.35
CA ILE A 43 -7.36 -8.33 0.30
C ILE A 43 -7.14 -7.58 1.61
N TYR A 44 -6.61 -6.37 1.49
CA TYR A 44 -6.51 -5.42 2.59
C TYR A 44 -7.90 -4.83 2.88
N THR A 45 -8.37 -4.88 4.12
CA THR A 45 -9.44 -3.95 4.51
C THR A 45 -8.90 -2.53 4.47
N MET A 46 -9.73 -1.58 4.03
CA MET A 46 -9.32 -0.19 3.89
C MET A 46 -8.84 0.40 5.23
N ASP A 47 -9.47 0.02 6.35
CA ASP A 47 -9.04 0.42 7.70
C ASP A 47 -7.60 0.02 8.04
N LYS A 48 -7.18 -1.17 7.60
CA LYS A 48 -5.81 -1.66 7.81
C LYS A 48 -4.83 -0.85 6.99
N LEU A 49 -5.15 -0.60 5.72
CA LEU A 49 -4.32 0.20 4.82
C LEU A 49 -4.11 1.62 5.37
N TYR A 50 -5.18 2.29 5.80
CA TYR A 50 -5.09 3.63 6.35
C TYR A 50 -4.27 3.69 7.64
N ARG A 51 -4.39 2.68 8.50
CA ARG A 51 -3.55 2.58 9.69
C ARG A 51 -2.08 2.39 9.36
N GLU A 52 -1.75 1.51 8.41
CA GLU A 52 -0.36 1.30 8.00
C GLU A 52 0.26 2.56 7.36
N ILE A 53 -0.51 3.30 6.55
CA ILE A 53 -0.11 4.60 6.01
C ILE A 53 0.14 5.61 7.14
N GLY A 54 -0.78 5.71 8.10
CA GLY A 54 -0.64 6.61 9.25
C GLY A 54 0.59 6.31 10.11
N GLU A 55 0.85 5.02 10.37
CA GLU A 55 2.04 4.56 11.08
C GLU A 55 3.33 4.90 10.33
N ARG A 56 3.32 4.78 8.99
CA ARG A 56 4.46 5.14 8.15
C ARG A 56 4.75 6.64 8.21
N MET A 57 3.73 7.49 8.11
CA MET A 57 3.86 8.94 8.29
C MET A 57 4.45 9.28 9.66
N LYS A 58 3.93 8.66 10.73
CA LYS A 58 4.43 8.84 12.09
C LYS A 58 5.89 8.45 12.25
N SER A 59 6.29 7.34 11.62
CA SER A 59 7.67 6.84 11.65
C SER A 59 8.63 7.85 11.01
N ILE A 60 8.31 8.32 9.80
CA ILE A 60 9.12 9.31 9.07
C ILE A 60 9.19 10.62 9.86
N ARG A 61 8.06 11.12 10.36
CA ARG A 61 8.02 12.33 11.19
C ARG A 61 8.91 12.21 12.42
N SER A 62 8.86 11.07 13.12
CA SER A 62 9.65 10.83 14.33
C SER A 62 11.14 10.76 14.02
N ALA A 63 11.53 10.17 12.89
CA ALA A 63 12.92 10.16 12.42
C ALA A 63 13.44 11.57 12.10
N LEU A 64 12.57 12.45 11.59
CA LEU A 64 12.86 13.87 11.39
C LEU A 64 12.79 14.72 12.68
N LYS A 65 12.43 14.11 13.82
CA LYS A 65 12.24 14.79 15.12
C LYS A 65 11.21 15.93 15.06
N MET A 66 10.21 15.81 14.19
CA MET A 66 9.15 16.82 14.05
C MET A 66 7.94 16.49 14.94
N THR A 67 7.28 17.51 15.46
CA THR A 67 5.97 17.39 16.13
C THR A 67 4.85 17.26 15.10
N GLN A 68 3.68 16.76 15.52
CA GLN A 68 2.49 16.73 14.66
C GLN A 68 2.10 18.14 14.18
N ALA A 69 2.25 19.14 15.06
CA ALA A 69 1.95 20.54 14.72
C ALA A 69 2.88 21.07 13.62
N GLN A 70 4.18 20.75 13.67
CA GLN A 70 5.14 21.18 12.65
C GLN A 70 4.85 20.59 11.27
N VAL A 71 4.44 19.32 11.20
CA VAL A 71 4.04 18.71 9.91
C VAL A 71 2.73 19.29 9.41
N ALA A 72 1.75 19.48 10.31
CA ALA A 72 0.46 20.04 9.97
C ALA A 72 0.57 21.49 9.44
N GLU A 73 1.39 22.31 10.10
CA GLU A 73 1.71 23.67 9.67
C GLU A 73 2.36 23.67 8.27
N ALA A 74 3.39 22.85 8.07
CA ALA A 74 4.08 22.75 6.77
C ALA A 74 3.20 22.19 5.64
N ALA A 75 2.17 21.40 5.98
CA ALA A 75 1.20 20.87 5.03
C ALA A 75 -0.09 21.72 4.92
N GLU A 76 -0.16 22.85 5.62
CA GLU A 76 -1.32 23.76 5.67
C GLU A 76 -2.64 23.07 6.09
N ILE A 77 -2.57 22.23 7.13
CA ILE A 77 -3.73 21.51 7.69
C ILE A 77 -3.81 21.65 9.22
N GLU A 78 -4.96 21.30 9.79
CA GLU A 78 -5.11 21.26 11.24
C GLU A 78 -4.26 20.15 11.88
N THR A 79 -3.65 20.46 13.03
CA THR A 79 -2.84 19.49 13.80
C THR A 79 -3.66 18.28 14.24
N SER A 80 -4.91 18.51 14.65
CA SER A 80 -5.88 17.46 15.00
C SER A 80 -6.12 16.51 13.82
N PHE A 81 -6.32 17.07 12.62
CA PHE A 81 -6.54 16.32 11.39
C PHE A 81 -5.34 15.45 11.04
N TYR A 82 -4.12 16.00 11.07
CA TYR A 82 -2.90 15.21 10.89
C TYR A 82 -2.77 14.09 11.93
N GLY A 83 -3.08 14.37 13.20
CA GLY A 83 -3.09 13.35 14.25
C GLY A 83 -4.09 12.21 14.00
N HIS A 84 -5.28 12.50 13.45
CA HIS A 84 -6.24 11.48 13.04
C HIS A 84 -5.73 10.62 11.88
N ILE A 85 -5.04 11.23 10.92
CA ILE A 85 -4.40 10.51 9.80
C ILE A 85 -3.34 9.54 10.32
N GLU A 86 -2.47 9.95 11.25
CA GLU A 86 -1.44 9.06 11.82
C GLU A 86 -2.03 7.84 12.54
N ARG A 87 -3.27 7.92 13.01
CA ARG A 87 -3.98 6.80 13.66
C ARG A 87 -4.81 5.96 12.67
N GLY A 88 -4.87 6.35 11.40
CA GLY A 88 -5.74 5.74 10.39
C GLY A 88 -7.23 6.08 10.56
N ALA A 89 -7.57 7.08 11.38
CA ALA A 89 -8.96 7.45 11.66
C ALA A 89 -9.57 8.40 10.60
N ASN A 90 -8.72 9.11 9.86
CA ASN A 90 -9.14 9.99 8.76
C ASN A 90 -8.35 9.67 7.49
N ILE A 91 -9.03 9.82 6.36
CA ILE A 91 -8.46 9.64 5.02
C ILE A 91 -8.21 11.03 4.43
N PRO A 92 -6.95 11.43 4.17
CA PRO A 92 -6.67 12.69 3.51
C PRO A 92 -7.10 12.64 2.04
N SER A 93 -7.46 13.80 1.48
CA SER A 93 -7.53 13.93 0.01
C SER A 93 -6.16 13.66 -0.62
N LEU A 94 -6.11 13.30 -1.90
CA LEU A 94 -4.83 13.11 -2.60
C LEU A 94 -3.96 14.38 -2.58
N LYS A 95 -4.59 15.56 -2.71
CA LYS A 95 -3.90 16.87 -2.58
C LYS A 95 -3.23 17.00 -1.21
N THR A 96 -3.97 16.71 -0.14
CA THR A 96 -3.46 16.77 1.24
C THR A 96 -2.38 15.72 1.49
N PHE A 97 -2.55 14.51 0.94
CA PHE A 97 -1.57 13.44 1.04
C PHE A 97 -0.21 13.84 0.44
N VAL A 98 -0.22 14.46 -0.76
CA VAL A 98 0.99 14.97 -1.41
C VAL A 98 1.61 16.12 -0.60
N ALA A 99 0.79 17.02 -0.04
CA ALA A 99 1.28 18.09 0.84
C ALA A 99 1.97 17.54 2.10
N ILE A 100 1.38 16.50 2.73
CA ILE A 100 1.98 15.80 3.87
C ILE A 100 3.31 15.14 3.48
N ALA A 101 3.38 14.49 2.31
CA ALA A 101 4.61 13.89 1.81
C ALA A 101 5.72 14.92 1.64
N ALA A 102 5.39 16.08 1.07
CA ALA A 102 6.31 17.20 0.93
C ALA A 102 6.79 17.74 2.30
N ALA A 103 5.87 17.92 3.26
CA ALA A 103 6.21 18.33 4.62
C ALA A 103 7.13 17.34 5.34
N LEU A 104 6.96 16.04 5.04
CA LEU A 104 7.81 14.95 5.54
C LEU A 104 9.07 14.71 4.72
N LYS A 105 9.35 15.54 3.69
CA LYS A 105 10.51 15.40 2.79
C LYS A 105 10.63 13.98 2.21
N ALA A 106 9.50 13.36 1.90
CA ALA A 106 9.41 11.98 1.39
C ALA A 106 8.75 11.95 0.02
N ASN A 107 9.03 10.92 -0.78
CA ASN A 107 8.23 10.65 -1.97
C ASN A 107 6.84 10.18 -1.50
N PRO A 108 5.72 10.64 -2.10
CA PRO A 108 4.39 10.12 -1.78
C PRO A 108 4.29 8.59 -1.78
N ALA A 109 5.05 7.90 -2.64
CA ALA A 109 5.13 6.45 -2.68
C ALA A 109 5.69 5.82 -1.40
N ASP A 110 6.60 6.51 -0.70
CA ASP A 110 7.25 6.02 0.53
C ASP A 110 6.30 5.98 1.73
N LEU A 111 5.15 6.66 1.63
CA LEU A 111 4.11 6.69 2.65
C LEU A 111 3.21 5.46 2.59
N PHE A 112 3.22 4.71 1.48
CA PHE A 112 2.51 3.44 1.38
C PHE A 112 3.27 2.31 2.09
N PRO A 113 2.55 1.35 2.70
CA PRO A 113 3.18 0.17 3.26
C PRO A 113 3.89 -0.63 2.17
N THR A 114 5.15 -0.96 2.41
CA THR A 114 5.99 -1.68 1.43
C THR A 114 5.67 -3.18 1.34
N ARG A 115 4.48 -3.63 1.72
CA ARG A 115 4.11 -5.05 1.69
C ARG A 115 2.82 -5.24 0.93
N ILE A 116 2.90 -5.23 -0.38
CA ILE A 116 2.01 -6.07 -1.18
C ILE A 116 2.94 -7.20 -1.62
N SER A 117 2.63 -8.43 -1.19
CA SER A 117 3.47 -9.65 -1.17
C SER A 117 4.55 -9.73 -0.06
N LYS A 118 4.31 -10.65 0.90
CA LYS A 118 5.35 -11.21 1.79
C LYS A 118 6.10 -12.37 1.12
N THR A 119 5.75 -12.70 -0.11
CA THR A 119 6.42 -13.69 -0.95
C THR A 119 7.39 -12.92 -1.86
N ASP A 120 8.67 -13.32 -1.89
CA ASP A 120 9.69 -12.96 -2.89
C ASP A 120 10.66 -11.77 -2.76
N ARG A 121 10.72 -11.01 -1.65
CA ARG A 121 11.70 -9.89 -1.60
C ARG A 121 13.18 -10.29 -1.47
N LEU A 122 13.47 -11.48 -0.94
CA LEU A 122 14.86 -11.97 -0.83
C LEU A 122 15.40 -12.48 -2.18
N SER A 123 14.52 -12.96 -3.05
CA SER A 123 14.82 -13.45 -4.40
C SER A 123 15.00 -12.30 -5.39
N GLU A 124 14.11 -11.30 -5.37
CA GLU A 124 14.11 -10.21 -6.37
C GLU A 124 15.34 -9.30 -6.32
N THR A 125 15.80 -8.87 -5.13
CA THR A 125 16.97 -7.98 -5.03
C THR A 125 18.27 -8.67 -5.41
N ALA A 126 18.40 -9.96 -5.10
CA ALA A 126 19.54 -10.77 -5.53
C ALA A 126 19.52 -10.95 -7.06
N ILE A 127 18.35 -11.18 -7.64
CA ILE A 127 18.16 -11.31 -9.10
C ILE A 127 18.48 -9.99 -9.80
N GLU A 128 18.00 -8.85 -9.31
CA GLU A 128 18.28 -7.53 -9.90
C GLU A 128 19.77 -7.20 -9.92
N SER A 129 20.48 -7.48 -8.82
CA SER A 129 21.93 -7.29 -8.71
C SER A 129 22.71 -8.19 -9.68
N ILE A 130 22.35 -9.48 -9.75
CA ILE A 130 22.98 -10.41 -10.69
C ILE A 130 22.70 -9.99 -12.13
N LEU A 131 21.47 -9.53 -12.42
CA LEU A 131 21.10 -9.06 -13.74
C LEU A 131 21.79 -7.74 -14.11
N SER A 132 22.00 -6.79 -13.19
CA SER A 132 22.65 -5.51 -13.54
C SER A 132 24.04 -5.69 -14.14
N ASP A 133 24.78 -6.69 -13.69
CA ASP A 133 26.17 -6.95 -14.07
C ASP A 133 26.30 -7.75 -15.39
N LEU A 134 25.19 -8.20 -15.97
CA LEU A 134 25.17 -9.05 -17.15
C LEU A 134 24.99 -8.26 -18.45
N SER A 135 25.69 -8.70 -19.50
CA SER A 135 25.56 -8.14 -20.84
C SER A 135 24.16 -8.42 -21.43
N PRO A 136 23.67 -7.58 -22.37
CA PRO A 136 22.32 -7.71 -22.95
C PRO A 136 22.02 -9.09 -23.54
N SER A 137 23.03 -9.75 -24.12
CA SER A 137 22.87 -11.09 -24.70
C SER A 137 22.68 -12.18 -23.64
N LYS A 138 23.34 -12.07 -22.47
CA LYS A 138 23.18 -13.02 -21.36
C LYS A 138 21.83 -12.83 -20.65
N LYS A 139 21.38 -11.57 -20.50
CA LYS A 139 20.04 -11.25 -19.99
C LYS A 139 18.94 -11.92 -20.82
N ARG A 140 19.03 -11.86 -22.15
CA ARG A 140 18.08 -12.52 -23.05
C ARG A 140 18.05 -14.04 -22.85
N LEU A 141 19.20 -14.68 -22.69
CA LEU A 141 19.28 -16.12 -22.43
C LEU A 141 18.61 -16.50 -21.10
N ILE A 142 18.88 -15.76 -20.03
CA ILE A 142 18.28 -16.01 -18.71
C ILE A 142 16.77 -15.85 -18.77
N VAL A 143 16.27 -14.80 -19.43
CA VAL A 143 14.82 -14.63 -19.62
C VAL A 143 14.21 -15.80 -20.38
N GLY A 144 14.91 -16.36 -21.39
CA GLY A 144 14.49 -17.56 -22.09
C GLY A 144 14.38 -18.78 -21.17
N ILE A 145 15.44 -19.06 -20.39
CA ILE A 145 15.48 -20.19 -19.44
C ILE A 145 14.37 -20.06 -18.39
N VAL A 146 14.18 -18.87 -17.83
CA VAL A 146 13.13 -18.63 -16.82
C VAL A 146 11.74 -18.83 -17.43
N LYS A 147 11.52 -18.41 -18.69
CA LYS A 147 10.26 -18.67 -19.39
C LYS A 147 10.04 -20.15 -19.65
N ASP A 148 11.06 -20.88 -20.05
CA ASP A 148 10.96 -22.33 -20.29
C ASP A 148 10.63 -23.09 -19.00
N ILE A 149 11.31 -22.73 -17.90
CA ILE A 149 11.04 -23.31 -16.57
C ILE A 149 9.62 -22.96 -16.13
N ALA A 150 9.21 -21.69 -16.23
CA ALA A 150 7.87 -21.25 -15.81
C ALA A 150 6.75 -21.90 -16.65
N SER A 151 6.98 -22.13 -17.94
CA SER A 151 6.00 -22.78 -18.84
C SER A 151 5.89 -24.30 -18.59
N GLY A 152 6.90 -24.90 -17.96
CA GLY A 152 6.92 -26.33 -17.61
C GLY A 152 6.11 -26.72 -16.37
N TYR A 153 5.53 -25.75 -15.64
CA TYR A 153 4.77 -26.00 -14.40
C TYR A 153 3.23 -26.13 -14.58
N ASN A 154 2.71 -26.09 -15.81
CA ASN A 154 1.28 -26.28 -16.11
C ASN A 154 0.92 -27.76 -16.40
N CYS A 155 1.26 -28.68 -15.49
CA CYS A 155 0.75 -30.06 -15.50
C CYS A 155 -0.25 -30.29 -14.37
#